data_AF-A0A0C9R595-F1
#
_entry.id   AF-A0A0C9R595-F1
#
_cell.length_a   1.000
_cell.length_b   1.000
_cell.length_c   1.000
_cell.angle_alpha   90.00
_cell.angle_beta   90.00
_cell.angle_gamma   90.00
#
_symmetry.space_group_name_H-M   'P 1'
#
loop_
_entity.id
_entity.type
_entity.pdbx_description
1 polymer ?
#
loop_
_entity_poly.entity_id
_entity_poly.type
_entity_poly.pdbx_seq_one_letter_code
_entity_poly.pdbx_strand_id
1 'polypeptide(L)'
;MSGKSEGGRHHRGLKKSSRKSKNPKKRRHTLSTEAQSVLSTLLEDVIEKTLEDARKMAEKTGKARVSIKDVEIALRKLCQGFRCTSSTTNGFDCLQVADHPLHP
;
A
#
# COMPACT_ATOMS: atom_id res chain seq x y z
N MET A 1 -51.15 55.99 38.41
CA MET A 1 -49.67 56.07 38.23
C MET A 1 -49.16 54.64 38.28
N SER A 2 -49.20 53.89 37.18
CA SER A 2 -48.19 53.76 36.12
C SER A 2 -46.76 53.64 36.65
N GLY A 3 -46.22 52.42 36.57
CA GLY A 3 -44.84 52.09 36.90
C GLY A 3 -44.49 50.72 36.33
N LYS A 4 -44.36 50.62 35.00
CA LYS A 4 -43.82 49.44 34.33
C LYS A 4 -42.29 49.54 34.33
N SER A 5 -41.64 48.53 34.88
CA SER A 5 -40.20 48.32 34.85
C SER A 5 -39.87 47.40 33.68
N GLU A 6 -39.14 47.87 32.67
CA GLU A 6 -38.57 47.03 31.62
C GLU A 6 -37.09 47.37 31.45
N GLY A 7 -36.25 46.50 31.98
CA GLY A 7 -34.84 46.40 31.63
C GLY A 7 -34.63 45.44 30.47
N GLY A 8 -33.53 45.61 29.74
CA GLY A 8 -33.02 44.57 28.84
C GLY A 8 -32.27 45.07 27.62
N ARG A 9 -30.99 45.43 27.79
CA ARG A 9 -30.02 45.55 26.69
C ARG A 9 -29.58 44.14 26.27
N HIS A 10 -29.70 43.73 25.01
CA HIS A 10 -28.79 42.73 24.45
C HIS A 10 -28.49 42.99 22.96
N HIS A 11 -27.19 43.07 22.69
CA HIS A 11 -26.57 43.37 21.41
C HIS A 11 -26.87 42.29 20.35
N ARG A 12 -27.24 42.72 19.13
CA ARG A 12 -27.36 41.83 17.97
C ARG A 12 -25.97 41.32 17.57
N GLY A 13 -25.66 40.09 17.95
CA GLY A 13 -24.47 39.38 17.47
C GLY A 13 -24.57 39.11 15.95
N LEU A 14 -23.54 39.53 15.21
CA LEU A 14 -23.30 39.12 13.83
C LEU A 14 -23.21 37.59 13.75
N LYS A 15 -24.22 36.93 13.16
CA LYS A 15 -24.10 35.53 12.75
C LYS A 15 -23.24 35.46 11.49
N LYS A 16 -21.93 35.21 11.68
CA LYS A 16 -21.04 34.82 10.58
C LYS A 16 -21.47 33.43 10.10
N SER A 17 -22.00 33.35 8.88
CA SER A 17 -22.32 32.08 8.23
C SER A 17 -21.02 31.30 7.99
N SER A 18 -20.85 30.25 8.78
CA SER A 18 -19.75 29.29 8.70
C SER A 18 -19.69 28.71 7.28
N ARG A 19 -18.60 29.02 6.56
CA ARG A 19 -18.27 28.37 5.28
C ARG A 19 -17.99 26.89 5.58
N LYS A 20 -19.01 26.05 5.38
CA LYS A 20 -18.92 24.60 5.49
C LYS A 20 -17.92 24.09 4.46
N SER A 21 -16.67 23.91 4.88
CA SER A 21 -15.64 23.31 4.04
C SER A 21 -16.05 21.87 3.75
N LYS A 22 -16.35 21.60 2.48
CA LYS A 22 -16.59 20.24 1.97
C LYS A 22 -15.23 19.58 1.80
N ASN A 23 -14.66 19.11 2.90
CA ASN A 23 -13.45 18.30 2.83
C ASN A 23 -13.85 16.95 2.17
N PRO A 24 -13.29 16.57 1.01
CA PRO A 24 -13.62 15.30 0.38
C PRO A 24 -13.14 14.19 1.29
N LYS A 25 -14.08 13.50 1.94
CA LYS A 25 -13.78 12.35 2.80
C LYS A 25 -13.04 11.32 1.94
N LYS A 26 -11.75 11.16 2.21
CA LYS A 26 -10.93 10.02 1.77
C LYS A 26 -11.79 8.77 1.98
N ARG A 27 -12.19 8.10 0.89
CA ARG A 27 -12.96 6.85 0.99
C ARG A 27 -12.02 5.82 1.60
N ARG A 28 -12.13 5.63 2.91
CA ARG A 28 -11.41 4.57 3.62
C ARG A 28 -12.16 3.28 3.32
N HIS A 29 -11.61 2.48 2.41
CA HIS A 29 -12.14 1.16 2.15
C HIS A 29 -11.91 0.30 3.42
N THR A 30 -13.00 -0.04 4.10
CA THR A 30 -12.97 -0.97 5.23
C THR A 30 -13.08 -2.37 4.67
N LEU A 31 -12.03 -3.18 4.88
CA LEU A 31 -12.05 -4.61 4.58
C LEU A 31 -12.75 -5.35 5.71
N SER A 32 -13.41 -6.47 5.40
CA SER A 32 -13.87 -7.40 6.43
C SER A 32 -12.67 -8.00 7.16
N THR A 33 -12.87 -8.46 8.40
CA THR A 33 -11.84 -9.16 9.19
C THR A 33 -11.31 -10.39 8.46
N GLU A 34 -12.20 -11.12 7.78
CA GLU A 34 -11.83 -12.27 6.95
C GLU A 34 -10.93 -11.87 5.78
N ALA A 35 -11.29 -10.81 5.04
CA ALA A 35 -10.47 -10.31 3.95
C ALA A 35 -9.09 -9.82 4.43
N GLN A 36 -9.02 -9.21 5.61
CA GLN A 36 -7.75 -8.82 6.24
C GLN A 36 -6.89 -10.05 6.58
N SER A 37 -7.49 -11.10 7.12
CA SER A 37 -6.80 -12.36 7.43
C SER A 37 -6.21 -12.99 6.18
N VAL A 38 -7.01 -13.08 5.11
CA VAL A 38 -6.55 -13.61 3.81
C VAL A 38 -5.38 -12.79 3.28
N LEU A 39 -5.46 -11.46 3.34
CA LEU A 39 -4.35 -10.60 2.91
C LEU A 39 -3.11 -10.77 3.79
N SER A 40 -3.26 -10.99 5.10
CA SER A 40 -2.11 -11.26 5.99
C SER A 40 -1.38 -12.51 5.55
N THR A 41 -2.10 -13.62 5.39
CA THR A 41 -1.52 -14.90 4.94
C THR A 41 -0.85 -14.75 3.59
N LEU A 42 -1.49 -14.07 2.63
CA LEU A 42 -0.88 -13.83 1.32
C LEU A 42 0.41 -13.01 1.41
N LEU A 43 0.47 -12.01 2.30
CA LEU A 43 1.68 -11.21 2.50
C LEU A 43 2.78 -12.04 3.17
N GLU A 44 2.44 -12.88 4.14
CA GLU A 44 3.36 -13.81 4.79
C GLU A 44 3.99 -14.76 3.76
N ASP A 45 3.18 -15.38 2.91
CA ASP A 45 3.64 -16.28 1.84
C ASP A 45 4.59 -15.57 0.85
N VAL A 46 4.25 -14.34 0.45
CA VAL A 46 5.09 -13.54 -0.46
C VAL A 46 6.43 -13.20 0.19
N ILE A 47 6.42 -12.83 1.47
CA ILE A 47 7.64 -12.51 2.22
C ILE A 47 8.52 -13.75 2.35
N GLU A 48 7.95 -14.88 2.78
CA GLU A 48 8.69 -16.13 2.96
C GLU A 48 9.35 -16.58 1.66
N LYS A 49 8.60 -16.65 0.57
CA LYS A 49 9.10 -17.08 -0.73
C LYS A 49 10.17 -16.13 -1.28
N THR A 50 9.99 -14.82 -1.10
CA THR A 50 10.99 -13.83 -1.51
C THR A 50 12.30 -14.01 -0.75
N LEU A 51 12.23 -14.23 0.57
CA LEU A 51 13.42 -14.40 1.40
C LEU A 51 14.12 -15.74 1.14
N GLU A 52 13.38 -16.79 0.85
CA GLU A 52 13.93 -18.09 0.47
C GLU A 52 14.71 -17.97 -0.86
N ASP A 53 14.14 -17.32 -1.87
CA ASP A 53 14.82 -17.09 -3.14
C ASP A 53 16.04 -16.17 -2.99
N ALA A 54 15.93 -15.11 -2.18
CA ALA A 54 17.06 -14.22 -1.89
C ALA A 54 18.20 -14.95 -1.19
N ARG A 55 17.89 -15.86 -0.26
CA ARG A 55 18.87 -16.74 0.40
C ARG A 55 19.56 -17.64 -0.60
N LYS A 56 18.80 -18.34 -1.46
CA LYS A 56 19.36 -19.20 -2.51
C LYS A 56 20.27 -18.42 -3.46
N MET A 57 19.92 -17.17 -3.80
CA MET A 57 20.78 -16.32 -4.63
C MET A 57 22.07 -15.93 -3.90
N ALA A 58 21.99 -15.54 -2.63
CA ALA A 58 23.16 -15.21 -1.83
C ALA A 58 24.11 -16.41 -1.70
N GLU A 59 23.57 -17.60 -1.41
CA GLU A 59 24.33 -18.86 -1.34
C GLU A 59 25.02 -19.18 -2.68
N LYS A 60 24.32 -19.03 -3.80
CA LYS A 60 24.88 -19.25 -5.15
C LYS A 60 26.04 -18.32 -5.48
N THR A 61 26.01 -17.08 -4.99
CA THR A 61 27.09 -16.09 -5.16
C THR A 61 28.14 -16.19 -4.05
N GLY A 62 28.06 -17.18 -3.14
CA GLY A 62 29.01 -17.35 -2.04
C GLY A 62 28.93 -16.24 -0.98
N LYS A 63 27.82 -15.48 -0.94
CA LYS A 63 27.62 -14.43 0.07
C LYS A 63 27.19 -15.07 1.38
N ALA A 64 27.84 -14.69 2.48
CA ALA A 64 27.47 -15.16 3.82
C ALA A 64 26.16 -14.56 4.35
N ARG A 65 25.65 -13.48 3.74
CA ARG A 65 24.43 -12.78 4.17
C ARG A 65 23.60 -12.36 2.97
N VAL A 66 22.29 -12.41 3.15
CA VAL A 66 21.32 -11.83 2.21
C VAL A 66 21.40 -10.32 2.27
N SER A 67 21.59 -9.67 1.13
CA SER A 67 21.54 -8.21 1.01
C SER A 67 20.15 -7.74 0.56
N ILE A 68 19.85 -6.46 0.79
CA ILE A 68 18.60 -5.83 0.30
C ILE A 68 18.48 -6.00 -1.22
N LYS A 69 19.60 -5.91 -1.96
CA LYS A 69 19.61 -6.13 -3.42
C LYS A 69 19.15 -7.53 -3.80
N ASP A 70 19.55 -8.55 -3.03
CA ASP A 70 19.12 -9.93 -3.29
C ASP A 70 17.61 -10.08 -3.07
N VAL A 71 17.05 -9.41 -2.04
CA VAL A 71 15.61 -9.35 -1.79
C VAL A 71 14.86 -8.62 -2.90
N GLU A 72 15.36 -7.47 -3.36
CA GLU A 72 14.77 -6.71 -4.45
C GLU A 72 14.72 -7.50 -5.76
N ILE A 73 15.79 -8.23 -6.08
CA ILE A 73 15.86 -9.09 -7.26
C ILE A 73 14.87 -10.25 -7.12
N ALA A 74 14.82 -10.91 -5.96
CA ALA A 74 13.91 -12.02 -5.70
C ALA A 74 12.44 -11.58 -5.83
N LEU A 75 12.09 -10.45 -5.19
CA LEU A 75 10.73 -9.93 -5.22
C LEU A 75 10.31 -9.54 -6.65
N ARG A 76 11.22 -8.95 -7.42
CA ARG A 76 10.96 -8.62 -8.83
C ARG A 76 10.69 -9.87 -9.65
N LYS A 77 11.47 -10.95 -9.46
CA LYS A 77 11.26 -12.24 -10.14
C LYS A 77 9.93 -12.87 -9.75
N LEU A 78 9.57 -12.85 -8.47
CA LEU A 78 8.29 -13.37 -7.97
C LEU A 78 7.10 -12.61 -8.58
N CYS A 79 7.14 -11.28 -8.55
CA CYS A 79 6.12 -10.43 -9.15
C CYS A 79 6.00 -10.63 -10.67
N GLN A 80 7.11 -10.87 -11.38
CA GLN A 80 7.08 -11.25 -12.79
C GLN A 80 6.37 -12.60 -13.00
N GLY A 81 6.64 -13.58 -12.14
CA GLY A 81 5.94 -14.88 -12.15
C GLY A 81 4.42 -14.72 -12.05
N PHE A 82 3.93 -13.91 -11.10
CA PHE A 82 2.49 -13.63 -10.96
C PHE A 82 1.89 -12.93 -12.20
N ARG A 83 2.68 -12.09 -12.88
CA ARG A 83 2.25 -11.45 -14.13
C ARG A 83 2.20 -12.44 -15.29
N CYS A 84 3.15 -13.36 -15.38
CA CYS A 84 3.17 -14.41 -16.41
C CYS A 84 2.06 -15.46 -16.19
N THR A 85 1.62 -15.72 -14.96
CA THR A 85 0.46 -16.60 -14.73
C THR A 85 -0.87 -15.93 -15.09
N SER A 86 -0.93 -14.60 -15.04
CA SER A 86 -2.11 -13.82 -15.47
C SER A 86 -2.27 -13.66 -16.99
N SER A 87 -1.22 -13.93 -17.77
CA SER A 87 -1.23 -13.85 -19.24
C SER A 87 -1.60 -15.16 -19.94
N THR A 88 -1.85 -16.26 -19.22
CA THR A 88 -2.31 -17.51 -19.84
C THR A 88 -3.71 -17.40 -20.48
N THR A 89 -4.42 -16.28 -20.30
CA THR A 89 -5.65 -16.00 -21.06
C THR A 89 -5.41 -15.29 -22.39
N ASN A 90 -4.24 -14.70 -22.65
CA ASN A 90 -3.93 -14.00 -23.90
C ASN A 90 -2.46 -14.23 -24.29
N GLY A 91 -2.23 -15.13 -25.24
CA GLY A 91 -0.93 -15.74 -25.55
C GLY A 91 0.25 -14.79 -25.75
N PHE A 92 1.41 -15.26 -25.26
CA PHE A 92 2.79 -14.78 -25.48
C PHE A 92 3.12 -13.32 -25.11
N ASP A 93 3.90 -13.14 -24.04
CA ASP A 93 5.35 -12.80 -24.10
C ASP A 93 5.86 -12.55 -22.66
N CYS A 94 6.73 -13.41 -22.13
CA CYS A 94 7.55 -13.06 -20.96
C CYS A 94 9.00 -13.01 -21.43
N LEU A 95 9.35 -11.87 -22.04
CA LEU A 95 10.64 -11.58 -22.62
C LEU A 95 11.76 -11.77 -21.60
N GLN A 96 12.68 -12.63 -21.98
CA GLN A 96 13.98 -12.95 -21.41
C GLN A 96 14.82 -11.68 -21.24
N VAL A 97 15.04 -11.22 -20.00
CA VAL A 97 16.17 -10.32 -19.72
C VAL A 97 17.37 -11.22 -19.44
N ALA A 98 18.22 -11.34 -20.46
CA ALA A 98 19.53 -11.95 -20.35
C ALA A 98 20.35 -11.24 -19.27
N ASP A 99 20.74 -11.98 -18.24
CA ASP A 99 21.85 -11.65 -17.37
C ASP A 99 23.12 -11.78 -18.22
N HIS A 100 23.66 -10.65 -18.70
CA HIS A 100 25.00 -10.61 -19.27
C HIS A 100 26.02 -10.58 -18.13
N PRO A 101 26.89 -11.59 -17.99
CA PRO A 101 28.02 -11.49 -17.07
C PRO A 101 29.07 -10.58 -17.70
N LEU A 102 29.28 -9.41 -17.11
CA LEU A 102 30.52 -8.66 -17.31
C LEU A 102 31.60 -9.32 -16.45
N HIS A 103 32.50 -10.07 -17.08
CA HIS A 103 33.89 -10.26 -16.64
C HIS A 103 34.73 -10.81 -17.81
N PRO A 104 36.06 -10.60 -17.84
CA PRO A 104 36.91 -9.81 -16.94
C PRO A 104 37.38 -8.47 -17.50
#